data_AF-A0A1Y3PKK0-F1
#
_entry.id   AF-A0A1Y3PKK0-F1
#
_cell.length_a   1.000
_cell.length_b   1.000
_cell.length_c   1.000
_cell.angle_alpha   90.00
_cell.angle_beta   90.00
_cell.angle_gamma   90.00
#
_symmetry.space_group_name_H-M   'P 1'
#
loop_
_entity.id
_entity.type
_entity.pdbx_description
1 polymer ?
#
loop_
_entity_poly.entity_id
_entity_poly.type
_entity_poly.pdbx_seq_one_letter_code
_entity_poly.pdbx_strand_id
1 'polypeptide(L)'
;MTVAMMTEIQTAEEAVKVAQEIERLEAVVKAMKESLKRYVEETGKPVETVDQVWWWVESESWKFTPEKLKELCQELAIEGVNPWELLGITAANLKKTGWSDQALSSFGEKRVTRSFRARKK
;
A
#
# COMPACT_ATOMS: atom_id res chain seq x y z
N MET A 1 -25.09 20.91 -5.03
CA MET A 1 -23.87 21.74 -4.88
C MET A 1 -22.81 21.17 -5.79
N THR A 2 -22.52 21.89 -6.87
CA THR A 2 -21.54 21.51 -7.88
C THR A 2 -20.15 21.68 -7.29
N VAL A 3 -19.37 20.61 -7.18
CA VAL A 3 -17.93 20.73 -6.90
C VAL A 3 -17.34 21.40 -8.14
N ALA A 4 -17.04 22.69 -8.03
CA ALA A 4 -16.27 23.38 -9.05
C ALA A 4 -14.90 22.72 -9.08
N MET A 5 -14.63 21.94 -10.13
CA MET A 5 -13.30 21.39 -10.39
C MET A 5 -12.36 22.57 -10.64
N MET A 6 -11.56 22.95 -9.63
CA MET A 6 -10.32 23.70 -9.84
C MET A 6 -9.30 22.73 -10.41
N THR A 7 -9.42 22.40 -11.70
CA THR A 7 -8.55 21.44 -12.40
C THR A 7 -7.31 22.08 -12.98
N GLU A 8 -7.22 23.41 -13.03
CA GLU A 8 -6.02 24.11 -13.48
C GLU A 8 -5.32 24.79 -12.29
N ILE A 9 -4.06 24.40 -12.07
CA ILE A 9 -3.18 24.97 -11.05
C ILE A 9 -2.11 25.77 -11.80
N GLN A 10 -2.16 27.09 -11.71
CA GLN A 10 -1.26 27.98 -12.45
C GLN A 10 -0.27 28.70 -11.53
N THR A 11 -0.61 28.83 -10.23
CA THR A 11 0.24 29.49 -9.22
C THR A 11 0.59 28.58 -8.04
N ALA A 12 1.64 28.94 -7.29
CA ALA A 12 2.04 28.22 -6.09
C ALA A 12 0.97 28.31 -4.99
N GLU A 13 0.31 29.45 -4.87
CA GLU A 13 -0.77 29.70 -3.92
C GLU A 13 -2.00 28.82 -4.23
N GLU A 14 -2.35 28.67 -5.51
CA GLU A 14 -3.39 27.73 -5.95
C GLU A 14 -3.00 26.29 -5.64
N ALA A 15 -1.75 25.90 -5.89
CA ALA A 15 -1.26 24.55 -5.58
C ALA A 15 -1.40 24.22 -4.09
N VAL A 16 -1.09 25.18 -3.21
CA VAL A 16 -1.27 25.03 -1.76
C VAL A 16 -2.74 24.86 -1.40
N LYS A 17 -3.64 25.68 -1.97
CA LYS A 17 -5.09 25.56 -1.72
C LYS A 17 -5.63 24.20 -2.15
N VAL A 18 -5.23 23.71 -3.32
CA VAL A 18 -5.63 22.38 -3.80
C VAL A 18 -5.09 21.29 -2.88
N ALA A 19 -3.83 21.37 -2.44
CA ALA A 19 -3.26 20.40 -1.51
C ALA A 19 -4.02 20.35 -0.18
N GLN A 20 -4.36 21.51 0.40
CA GLN A 20 -5.14 21.60 1.64
C GLN A 20 -6.56 21.05 1.46
N GLU A 21 -7.18 21.30 0.31
CA GLU A 21 -8.52 20.77 0.02
C GLU A 21 -8.50 19.25 -0.14
N ILE A 22 -7.46 18.69 -0.76
CA ILE A 22 -7.25 17.23 -0.80
C ILE A 22 -7.14 16.68 0.62
N GLU A 23 -6.30 17.27 1.48
CA GLU A 23 -6.16 16.84 2.88
C GLU A 23 -7.49 16.87 3.64
N ARG A 24 -8.29 17.92 3.44
CA ARG A 24 -9.63 18.05 4.04
C ARG A 24 -10.57 16.96 3.54
N LEU A 25 -10.63 16.73 2.23
CA LEU A 25 -11.50 15.72 1.63
C LEU A 25 -11.10 14.30 2.06
N GLU A 26 -9.81 14.00 2.13
CA GLU A 26 -9.31 12.71 2.63
C GLU A 26 -9.73 12.48 4.10
N ALA A 27 -9.67 13.51 4.94
CA ALA A 27 -10.13 13.42 6.33
C ALA A 27 -11.64 13.15 6.43
N VAL A 28 -12.44 13.82 5.60
CA VAL A 28 -13.89 13.59 5.53
C VAL A 28 -14.20 12.18 5.05
N VAL A 29 -13.55 11.71 3.98
CA VAL A 29 -13.72 10.35 3.46
C VAL A 29 -13.36 9.31 4.52
N LYS A 30 -12.28 9.53 5.28
CA LYS A 30 -11.90 8.64 6.38
C LYS A 30 -13.00 8.55 7.44
N ALA A 31 -13.52 9.67 7.91
CA ALA A 31 -14.59 9.70 8.89
C ALA A 31 -15.88 9.01 8.38
N MET A 32 -16.23 9.22 7.11
CA MET A 32 -17.38 8.57 6.49
C MET A 32 -17.20 7.05 6.40
N LYS A 33 -16.01 6.57 6.04
CA LYS A 33 -15.69 5.12 6.02
C LYS A 33 -15.80 4.50 7.42
N GLU A 34 -15.32 5.17 8.45
CA GLU A 34 -15.46 4.73 9.84
C GLU A 34 -16.94 4.65 10.25
N SER A 35 -17.77 5.61 9.83
CA SER A 35 -19.21 5.56 10.07
C SER A 35 -19.88 4.40 9.35
N LEU A 36 -19.56 4.17 8.07
CA LEU A 36 -20.11 3.05 7.29
C LEU A 36 -19.70 1.69 7.87
N LYS A 37 -18.44 1.59 8.32
CA LYS A 37 -17.92 0.40 9.00
C LYS A 37 -18.71 0.07 10.27
N ARG A 38 -18.99 1.06 11.13
CA ARG A 38 -19.81 0.85 12.33
C ARG A 38 -21.22 0.37 12.01
N TYR A 39 -21.86 0.95 10.99
CA TYR A 39 -23.17 0.48 10.54
C TYR A 39 -23.14 -0.99 10.10
N VAL A 40 -22.12 -1.38 9.33
CA VAL A 40 -21.88 -2.77 8.90
C VAL A 40 -21.66 -3.70 10.10
N GLU A 41 -20.88 -3.25 11.10
CA GLU A 41 -20.65 -3.98 12.36
C GLU A 41 -21.93 -4.20 13.17
N GLU A 42 -22.75 -3.16 13.32
CA GLU A 42 -23.97 -3.18 14.12
C GLU A 42 -25.10 -3.99 13.46
N THR A 43 -25.23 -3.88 12.14
CA THR A 43 -26.33 -4.51 11.41
C THR A 43 -26.02 -5.93 10.93
N GLY A 44 -24.73 -6.27 10.77
CA GLY A 44 -24.30 -7.53 10.17
C GLY A 44 -24.73 -7.69 8.71
N LYS A 45 -24.95 -6.59 7.97
CA LYS A 45 -25.38 -6.62 6.56
C LYS A 45 -24.45 -5.78 5.65
N PRO A 46 -24.14 -6.26 4.43
CA PRO A 46 -23.36 -5.49 3.47
C PRO A 46 -24.15 -4.27 3.00
N VAL A 47 -23.41 -3.22 2.62
CA VAL A 47 -23.99 -2.04 1.95
C VAL A 47 -23.59 -2.07 0.49
N GLU A 48 -24.59 -2.10 -0.39
CA GLU A 48 -24.39 -2.19 -1.84
C GLU A 48 -24.69 -0.85 -2.52
N THR A 49 -23.82 -0.46 -3.45
CA THR A 49 -24.07 0.60 -4.43
C THR A 49 -24.15 -0.03 -5.82
N VAL A 50 -24.37 0.78 -6.86
CA VAL A 50 -24.42 0.29 -8.24
C VAL A 50 -23.16 -0.50 -8.62
N ASP A 51 -21.99 -0.06 -8.16
CA ASP A 51 -20.70 -0.62 -8.58
C ASP A 51 -19.92 -1.33 -7.47
N GLN A 52 -20.29 -1.16 -6.19
CA GLN A 52 -19.47 -1.62 -5.07
C GLN A 52 -20.27 -2.24 -3.94
N VAL A 53 -19.67 -3.26 -3.32
CA VAL A 53 -20.15 -3.87 -2.08
C VAL A 53 -19.19 -3.49 -0.94
N TRP A 54 -19.74 -2.84 0.08
CA TRP A 54 -19.01 -2.45 1.28
C TRP A 54 -19.25 -3.48 2.36
N TRP A 55 -18.28 -4.39 2.49
CA TRP A 55 -18.32 -5.48 3.44
C TRP A 55 -16.91 -5.84 3.91
N TRP A 56 -16.85 -6.75 4.89
CA TRP A 56 -15.61 -7.35 5.32
C TRP A 56 -15.03 -8.23 4.21
N VAL A 57 -13.79 -7.92 3.85
CA VAL A 57 -12.98 -8.76 2.97
C VAL A 57 -11.93 -9.41 3.84
N GLU A 58 -11.99 -10.73 3.97
CA GLU A 58 -10.95 -11.49 4.64
C GLU A 58 -9.70 -11.51 3.77
N SER A 59 -8.55 -11.25 4.38
CA SER A 59 -7.25 -11.38 3.75
C SER A 59 -6.46 -12.39 4.56
N GLU A 60 -6.15 -13.53 3.95
CA GLU A 60 -5.24 -14.51 4.54
C GLU A 60 -3.80 -14.11 4.25
N SER A 61 -2.95 -14.18 5.26
CA SER A 61 -1.51 -13.98 5.10
C SER A 61 -0.76 -14.97 5.98
N TRP A 62 0.29 -15.56 5.43
CA TRP A 62 1.15 -16.49 6.14
C TRP A 62 2.43 -15.78 6.59
N LYS A 63 2.82 -16.00 7.85
CA LYS A 63 4.07 -15.49 8.41
C LYS A 63 4.94 -16.66 8.82
N PHE A 64 6.18 -16.66 8.33
CA PHE A 64 7.16 -17.71 8.61
C PHE A 64 8.29 -17.16 9.49
N THR A 65 8.83 -18.00 10.38
CA THR A 65 10.14 -17.73 10.99
C THR A 65 11.24 -17.98 9.94
N PRO A 66 12.45 -17.43 10.12
CA PRO A 66 13.55 -17.70 9.19
C PRO A 66 13.83 -19.20 8.99
N GLU A 67 13.74 -19.99 10.05
CA GLU A 67 13.97 -21.43 10.03
C GLU A 67 12.90 -22.15 9.21
N LYS A 68 11.61 -21.83 9.47
CA LYS A 68 10.49 -22.44 8.74
C LYS A 68 10.39 -21.96 7.30
N LEU A 69 10.79 -20.72 7.01
CA LEU A 69 10.90 -20.25 5.62
C LEU A 69 11.98 -21.01 4.87
N LYS A 70 13.12 -21.29 5.50
CA LYS A 70 14.19 -22.10 4.90
C LYS A 70 13.72 -23.53 4.62
N GLU A 71 13.05 -24.17 5.58
CA GLU A 71 12.46 -25.51 5.38
C GLU A 71 11.46 -25.50 4.21
N LEU A 72 10.56 -24.51 4.16
CA LEU A 72 9.60 -24.37 3.06
C LEU A 72 10.29 -24.25 1.69
N CYS A 73 11.34 -23.44 1.59
CA CYS A 73 12.11 -23.32 0.34
C CYS A 73 12.77 -24.63 -0.07
N GLN A 74 13.22 -25.45 0.89
CA GLN A 74 13.80 -26.75 0.60
C GLN A 74 12.75 -27.71 0.03
N GLU A 75 11.56 -27.76 0.64
CA GLU A 75 10.44 -28.57 0.12
C GLU A 75 10.01 -28.10 -1.29
N LEU A 76 9.85 -26.80 -1.51
CA LEU A 76 9.53 -26.25 -2.84
C LEU A 76 10.56 -26.65 -3.91
N ALA A 77 11.84 -26.61 -3.56
CA ALA A 77 12.90 -27.02 -4.47
C ALA A 77 12.86 -28.53 -4.77
N ILE A 78 12.52 -29.37 -3.78
CA ILE A 78 12.30 -30.82 -3.96
C ILE A 78 11.13 -31.06 -4.91
N GLU A 79 10.07 -30.26 -4.82
CA GLU A 79 8.91 -30.30 -5.72
C GLU A 79 9.17 -29.72 -7.12
N GLY A 80 10.40 -29.24 -7.39
CA GLY A 80 10.79 -28.69 -8.68
C GLY A 80 10.42 -27.22 -8.89
N VAL A 81 9.98 -26.53 -7.84
CA VAL A 81 9.69 -25.08 -7.86
C VAL A 81 10.91 -24.31 -7.39
N ASN A 82 11.42 -23.37 -8.20
CA ASN A 82 12.53 -22.51 -7.83
C ASN A 82 12.09 -21.44 -6.80
N PRO A 83 12.47 -21.54 -5.52
CA PRO A 83 11.98 -20.62 -4.48
C PRO A 83 12.47 -19.18 -4.70
N TRP A 84 13.58 -19.00 -5.41
CA TRP A 84 14.18 -17.68 -5.67
C TRP A 84 13.40 -16.84 -6.68
N GLU A 85 12.48 -17.45 -7.44
CA GLU A 85 11.54 -16.72 -8.30
C GLU A 85 10.33 -16.20 -7.51
N LEU A 86 10.04 -16.81 -6.36
CA LEU A 86 8.94 -16.44 -5.47
C LEU A 86 9.39 -15.44 -4.39
N LEU A 87 10.66 -15.53 -4.00
CA LEU A 87 11.24 -14.71 -2.95
C LEU A 87 11.93 -13.47 -3.50
N GLY A 88 11.76 -12.37 -2.78
CA GLY A 88 12.50 -11.14 -3.03
C GLY A 88 12.87 -10.46 -1.72
N ILE A 89 14.03 -9.80 -1.71
CA ILE A 89 14.43 -8.97 -0.57
C ILE A 89 13.90 -7.56 -0.81
N THR A 90 13.07 -7.08 0.10
CA THR A 90 12.53 -5.72 0.00
C THR A 90 13.62 -4.67 0.30
N ALA A 91 13.47 -3.47 -0.27
CA ALA A 91 14.37 -2.35 0.03
C ALA A 91 14.42 -2.02 1.53
N ALA A 92 13.32 -2.23 2.25
CA ALA A 92 13.27 -2.03 3.70
C ALA A 92 14.14 -3.04 4.46
N ASN A 93 14.20 -4.29 4.01
CA ASN A 93 15.07 -5.31 4.60
C ASN A 93 16.54 -5.11 4.22
N LEU A 94 16.82 -4.71 2.97
CA LEU A 94 18.18 -4.39 2.55
C LEU A 94 18.79 -3.25 3.37
N LYS A 95 18.03 -2.20 3.69
CA LYS A 95 18.51 -1.10 4.55
C LYS A 95 18.99 -1.55 5.93
N LYS A 96 18.42 -2.63 6.49
CA LYS A 96 18.83 -3.16 7.81
C LYS A 96 20.22 -3.80 7.79
N THR A 97 20.74 -4.16 6.62
CA THR A 97 22.07 -4.76 6.45
C THR A 97 23.20 -3.73 6.62
N GLY A 98 22.89 -2.44 6.49
CA GLY A 98 23.90 -1.36 6.48
C GLY A 98 24.74 -1.29 5.20
N TRP A 99 24.43 -2.09 4.18
CA TRP A 99 25.17 -2.08 2.92
C TRP A 99 24.92 -0.81 2.11
N SER A 100 25.96 -0.34 1.42
CA SER A 100 25.87 0.82 0.53
C SER A 100 25.19 0.46 -0.78
N ASP A 101 24.62 1.46 -1.46
CA ASP A 101 24.05 1.29 -2.80
C ASP A 101 25.08 0.72 -3.80
N GLN A 102 26.37 1.07 -3.63
CA GLN A 102 27.46 0.55 -4.45
C GLN A 102 27.75 -0.93 -4.18
N ALA A 103 27.62 -1.39 -2.93
CA ALA A 103 27.78 -2.81 -2.61
C ALA A 103 26.62 -3.63 -3.21
N LEU A 104 25.41 -3.08 -3.21
CA LEU A 104 24.22 -3.74 -3.74
C LEU A 104 24.18 -3.79 -5.28
N SER A 105 24.80 -2.83 -5.98
CA SER A 105 24.82 -2.81 -7.45
C SER A 105 25.55 -4.00 -8.08
N SER A 106 26.39 -4.71 -7.32
CA SER A 106 27.03 -5.94 -7.79
C SER A 106 26.07 -7.14 -7.85
N PHE A 107 24.90 -7.05 -7.21
CA PHE A 107 23.93 -8.14 -7.09
C PHE A 107 22.61 -7.85 -7.82
N GLY A 108 22.43 -6.65 -8.35
CA GLY A 108 21.21 -6.30 -9.07
C GLY A 108 21.13 -4.83 -9.48
N GLU A 109 20.01 -4.46 -10.06
CA GLU A 109 19.77 -3.12 -10.61
C GLU A 109 18.89 -2.27 -9.70
N LYS A 110 19.29 -1.01 -9.50
CA LYS A 110 18.52 -0.06 -8.71
C LYS A 110 17.37 0.53 -9.54
N ARG A 111 16.13 0.15 -9.24
CA ARG A 111 14.93 0.77 -9.81
C ARG A 111 14.41 1.91 -8.93
N VAL A 112 14.31 3.12 -9.47
CA VAL A 112 13.74 4.28 -8.79
C VAL A 112 12.37 4.59 -9.37
N THR A 113 11.32 4.49 -8.56
CA THR A 113 9.97 4.91 -8.91
C THR A 113 9.59 6.16 -8.11
N ARG A 114 8.87 7.09 -8.74
CA ARG A 114 8.36 8.30 -8.10
C ARG A 114 6.85 8.17 -7.95
N SER A 115 6.35 8.26 -6.72
CA SER A 115 4.91 8.30 -6.41
C SER A 115 4.56 9.68 -5.89
N PHE A 116 3.55 10.32 -6.46
CA PHE A 116 2.98 11.55 -5.91
C PHE A 116 2.04 11.20 -4.75
N ARG A 117 2.37 11.64 -3.53
CA ARG A 117 1.54 11.45 -2.33
C ARG A 117 1.92 12.45 -1.25
N ALA A 118 0.96 12.85 -0.42
CA ALA A 118 1.25 13.59 0.80
C ALA A 118 2.13 12.75 1.74
N ARG A 119 3.06 13.41 2.44
CA ARG A 119 3.89 12.81 3.49
C ARG A 119 3.98 13.81 4.64
N LYS A 120 4.00 13.30 5.87
CA LYS A 120 4.32 14.14 7.04
C LYS A 120 5.71 14.74 6.86
N LYS A 121 5.84 16.04 7.19
CA LYS A 121 7.13 16.73 7.25
C LYS A 121 7.98 16.18 8.38
#